data_AF-A0A139N674-F1
#
_entry.id   AF-A0A139N674-F1
#
_cell.length_a   1.000
_cell.length_b   1.000
_cell.length_c   1.000
_cell.angle_alpha   90.00
_cell.angle_beta   90.00
_cell.angle_gamma   90.00
#
_symmetry.space_group_name_H-M   'P 1'
#
loop_
_entity.id
_entity.type
_entity.pdbx_description
1 polymer ?
#
loop_
_entity_poly.entity_id
_entity_poly.type
_entity_poly.pdbx_seq_one_letter_code
_entity_poly.pdbx_strand_id
1 'polypeptide(L)'
;MTYESYISMSREALLAKMETVMPEKRLRHCLGVEKAARELAERFGLDVEKAGLTGLLHDYAKKVSDEEFLALIDKYQLDPDLKNWGNNVWHGMVAFTRFRKI
;
A
#
# COMPACT_ATOMS: atom_id res chain seq x y z
N MET A 1 -14.75 10.64 -7.92
CA MET A 1 -13.52 10.03 -8.48
C MET A 1 -13.64 8.53 -8.31
N THR A 2 -12.85 7.75 -9.01
CA THR A 2 -12.83 6.28 -8.87
C THR A 2 -11.38 5.84 -8.71
N TYR A 3 -11.08 4.61 -8.32
CA TYR A 3 -9.68 4.20 -8.11
C TYR A 3 -8.87 4.26 -9.40
N GLU A 4 -9.52 4.06 -10.54
CA GLU A 4 -8.97 4.18 -11.88
C GLU A 4 -8.34 5.55 -12.14
N SER A 5 -8.88 6.64 -11.56
CA SER A 5 -8.30 7.97 -11.73
C SER A 5 -6.94 8.14 -11.03
N TYR A 6 -6.59 7.24 -10.10
CA TYR A 6 -5.34 7.28 -9.35
C TYR A 6 -4.31 6.26 -9.84
N ILE A 7 -4.75 5.08 -10.25
CA ILE A 7 -3.85 3.94 -10.56
C ILE A 7 -4.12 3.28 -11.92
N SER A 8 -4.92 3.89 -12.79
CA SER A 8 -5.23 3.38 -14.14
C SER A 8 -5.75 1.93 -14.19
N MET A 9 -6.29 1.44 -13.08
CA MET A 9 -6.75 0.06 -12.87
C MET A 9 -8.01 0.08 -12.02
N SER A 10 -8.94 -0.84 -12.29
CA SER A 10 -10.17 -0.92 -11.51
C SER A 10 -9.95 -1.51 -10.12
N ARG A 11 -10.87 -1.21 -9.20
CA ARG A 11 -10.83 -1.77 -7.85
C ARG A 11 -10.85 -3.30 -7.89
N GLU A 12 -11.62 -3.91 -8.78
CA GLU A 12 -11.73 -5.36 -8.95
C GLU A 12 -10.41 -5.96 -9.45
N ALA A 13 -9.79 -5.34 -10.45
CA ALA A 13 -8.48 -5.76 -10.95
C ALA A 13 -7.40 -5.61 -9.87
N LEU A 14 -7.47 -4.56 -9.06
CA LEU A 14 -6.56 -4.38 -7.92
C LEU A 14 -6.75 -5.47 -6.87
N LEU A 15 -8.00 -5.81 -6.51
CA LEU A 15 -8.30 -6.86 -5.55
C LEU A 15 -7.81 -8.23 -6.03
N ALA A 16 -8.05 -8.57 -7.30
CA ALA A 16 -7.53 -9.79 -7.90
C ALA A 16 -5.99 -9.85 -7.83
N LYS A 17 -5.31 -8.73 -8.07
CA LYS A 17 -3.84 -8.66 -7.90
C LYS A 17 -3.42 -8.83 -6.44
N MET A 18 -4.13 -8.22 -5.50
CA MET A 18 -3.85 -8.33 -4.07
C MET A 18 -4.00 -9.78 -3.58
N GLU A 19 -5.03 -10.50 -4.01
CA GLU A 19 -5.25 -11.92 -3.70
C GLU A 19 -4.05 -12.80 -4.07
N THR A 20 -3.33 -12.49 -5.16
CA THR A 20 -2.15 -13.26 -5.58
C THR A 20 -0.90 -13.00 -4.74
N VAL A 21 -0.82 -11.87 -4.02
CA VAL A 21 0.41 -11.44 -3.32
C VAL A 21 0.31 -11.49 -1.80
N MET A 22 -0.90 -11.66 -1.24
CA MET A 22 -1.08 -11.73 0.21
C MET A 22 -2.11 -12.78 0.63
N PRO A 23 -2.01 -13.34 1.86
CA PRO A 23 -2.99 -14.28 2.38
C PRO A 23 -4.37 -13.64 2.56
N GLU A 24 -5.42 -14.44 2.46
CA GLU A 24 -6.82 -14.03 2.63
C GLU A 24 -7.04 -13.22 3.93
N LYS A 25 -6.46 -13.66 5.06
CA LYS A 25 -6.57 -12.95 6.34
C LYS A 25 -6.08 -11.50 6.26
N ARG A 26 -5.01 -11.24 5.49
CA ARG A 26 -4.45 -9.90 5.31
C ARG A 26 -5.28 -9.08 4.32
N LEU A 27 -5.76 -9.70 3.24
CA LEU A 27 -6.69 -9.02 2.33
C LEU A 27 -7.95 -8.54 3.06
N ARG A 28 -8.55 -9.39 3.90
CA ARG A 28 -9.68 -9.02 4.76
C ARG A 28 -9.36 -7.86 5.70
N HIS A 29 -8.13 -7.80 6.23
CA HIS A 29 -7.67 -6.65 7.01
C HIS A 29 -7.64 -5.38 6.14
N CYS A 30 -7.03 -5.42 4.95
CA CYS A 30 -6.99 -4.27 4.04
C CYS A 30 -8.40 -3.78 3.64
N LEU A 31 -9.35 -4.69 3.39
CA LEU A 31 -10.75 -4.34 3.11
C LEU A 31 -11.42 -3.64 4.31
N GLY A 32 -11.13 -4.08 5.53
CA GLY A 32 -11.60 -3.42 6.75
C GLY A 32 -11.02 -2.01 6.91
N VAL A 33 -9.73 -1.84 6.60
CA VAL A 33 -9.04 -0.55 6.65
C VAL A 33 -9.53 0.39 5.54
N GLU A 34 -9.76 -0.11 4.33
CA GLU A 34 -10.41 0.64 3.24
C GLU A 34 -11.74 1.21 3.69
N LYS A 35 -12.61 0.38 4.26
CA LYS A 35 -13.92 0.79 4.77
C LYS A 35 -13.79 1.88 5.84
N ALA A 36 -12.96 1.65 6.85
CA ALA A 36 -12.75 2.62 7.93
C ALA A 36 -12.15 3.95 7.42
N ALA A 37 -11.22 3.89 6.47
CA ALA A 37 -10.62 5.09 5.87
C ALA A 37 -11.65 5.92 5.09
N ARG A 38 -12.57 5.26 4.36
CA ARG A 38 -13.69 5.93 3.68
C ARG A 38 -14.63 6.61 4.67
N GLU A 39 -15.05 5.89 5.72
CA GLU A 39 -15.92 6.42 6.78
C GLU A 39 -15.29 7.64 7.49
N LEU A 40 -13.99 7.58 7.78
CA LEU A 40 -13.26 8.71 8.35
C LEU A 40 -13.17 9.89 7.37
N ALA A 41 -12.89 9.64 6.10
CA ALA A 41 -12.81 10.69 5.10
C ALA A 41 -14.16 11.41 4.91
N GLU A 42 -15.27 10.67 4.87
CA GLU A 42 -16.62 11.24 4.84
C GLU A 42 -16.86 12.11 6.08
N ARG A 43 -16.52 11.61 7.27
CA ARG A 43 -16.71 12.31 8.54
C ARG A 43 -15.93 13.62 8.63
N PHE A 44 -14.74 13.67 8.06
CA PHE A 44 -13.84 14.84 8.14
C PHE A 44 -13.83 15.69 6.86
N GLY A 45 -14.69 15.40 5.88
CA GLY A 45 -14.77 16.18 4.64
C GLY A 45 -13.54 16.06 3.73
N LEU A 46 -12.87 14.90 3.76
CA LEU A 46 -11.71 14.58 2.92
C LEU A 46 -12.13 13.77 1.68
N ASP A 47 -11.21 13.57 0.75
CA ASP A 47 -11.43 12.72 -0.43
C ASP A 47 -11.56 11.24 -0.04
N VAL A 48 -12.79 10.74 -0.11
CA VAL A 48 -13.19 9.37 0.25
C VAL A 48 -12.47 8.32 -0.59
N GLU A 49 -12.30 8.58 -1.88
CA GLU A 49 -11.75 7.61 -2.82
C GLU A 49 -10.24 7.50 -2.65
N LYS A 50 -9.57 8.65 -2.48
CA LYS A 50 -8.14 8.69 -2.14
C LYS A 50 -7.86 8.01 -0.80
N ALA A 51 -8.69 8.26 0.21
CA ALA A 51 -8.54 7.66 1.53
C ALA A 51 -8.76 6.15 1.48
N GLY A 52 -9.81 5.70 0.80
CA GLY A 52 -10.10 4.27 0.60
C GLY A 52 -8.96 3.55 -0.12
N LEU A 53 -8.48 4.11 -1.23
CA LEU A 53 -7.36 3.53 -1.98
C LEU A 53 -6.08 3.44 -1.13
N THR A 54 -5.78 4.48 -0.36
CA THR A 54 -4.62 4.49 0.55
C THR A 54 -4.77 3.42 1.63
N GLY A 55 -5.96 3.30 2.23
CA GLY A 55 -6.26 2.27 3.23
C GLY A 55 -6.18 0.86 2.66
N LEU A 56 -6.63 0.64 1.43
CA LEU A 56 -6.57 -0.65 0.75
C LEU A 56 -5.13 -1.07 0.45
N LEU A 57 -4.29 -0.15 0.00
CA LEU A 57 -2.91 -0.43 -0.44
C LEU A 57 -1.86 -0.40 0.69
N HIS A 58 -2.20 0.10 1.89
CA HIS A 58 -1.19 0.39 2.93
C HIS A 58 -0.26 -0.79 3.26
N ASP A 59 -0.78 -2.02 3.23
CA ASP A 59 -0.06 -3.24 3.60
C ASP A 59 0.44 -4.06 2.40
N TYR A 60 0.37 -3.50 1.18
CA TYR A 60 0.73 -4.19 -0.06
C TYR A 60 2.17 -4.71 -0.08
N ALA A 61 3.10 -4.03 0.61
CA ALA A 61 4.50 -4.42 0.69
C ALA A 61 4.86 -5.21 1.97
N LYS A 62 3.89 -5.55 2.82
CA LYS A 62 4.15 -6.15 4.14
C LYS A 62 4.79 -7.55 4.09
N LYS A 63 4.88 -8.18 2.92
CA LYS A 63 5.54 -9.47 2.70
C LYS A 63 6.81 -9.41 1.84
N VAL A 64 7.26 -8.20 1.49
CA VAL A 64 8.54 -8.01 0.80
C VAL A 64 9.67 -8.44 1.74
N SER A 65 10.66 -9.17 1.21
CA SER A 65 11.78 -9.65 2.01
C SER A 65 12.70 -8.50 2.41
N ASP A 66 13.48 -8.72 3.46
CA ASP A 66 14.41 -7.71 3.96
C ASP A 66 15.46 -7.37 2.89
N GLU A 67 15.94 -8.37 2.15
CA GLU A 67 16.89 -8.18 1.03
C GLU A 67 16.29 -7.33 -0.09
N GLU A 68 15.02 -7.53 -0.41
CA GLU A 68 14.34 -6.74 -1.44
C GLU A 68 14.14 -5.30 -0.97
N PHE A 69 13.82 -5.06 0.32
CA PHE A 69 13.76 -3.71 0.86
C PHE A 69 15.11 -2.99 0.84
N LEU A 70 16.19 -3.66 1.22
CA LEU A 70 17.55 -3.10 1.14
C LEU A 70 17.93 -2.76 -0.30
N ALA A 71 17.63 -3.64 -1.25
CA ALA A 71 17.85 -3.40 -2.66
C ALA A 71 17.03 -2.21 -3.19
N LEU A 72 15.79 -2.02 -2.71
CA LEU A 72 14.96 -0.86 -3.05
C LEU A 72 15.52 0.44 -2.47
N ILE A 73 16.00 0.43 -1.22
CA ILE A 73 16.66 1.58 -0.58
C ILE A 73 17.86 2.03 -1.43
N ASP A 74 18.71 1.07 -1.83
CA ASP A 74 19.88 1.36 -2.67
C ASP A 74 19.50 1.84 -4.07
N LYS A 75 18.58 1.12 -4.72
CA LYS A 75 18.16 1.44 -6.09
C LYS A 75 17.58 2.84 -6.23
N TYR A 76 16.76 3.26 -5.26
CA TYR A 76 16.09 4.55 -5.29
C TYR A 76 16.84 5.64 -4.52
N GLN A 77 18.05 5.34 -4.02
CA GLN A 77 18.89 6.26 -3.26
C GLN A 77 18.11 6.93 -2.11
N LEU A 78 17.34 6.11 -1.38
CA LEU A 78 16.62 6.57 -0.18
C LEU A 78 17.62 6.84 0.96
N ASP A 79 17.13 7.42 2.05
CA ASP A 79 17.94 7.70 3.23
C ASP A 79 18.69 6.42 3.69
N PRO A 80 20.04 6.44 3.72
CA PRO A 80 20.83 5.29 4.15
C PRO A 80 20.51 4.82 5.57
N ASP A 81 20.03 5.70 6.46
CA ASP A 81 19.66 5.33 7.82
C ASP A 81 18.51 4.31 7.84
N LEU A 82 17.67 4.27 6.79
CA LEU A 82 16.61 3.27 6.66
C LEU A 82 17.15 1.84 6.78
N LYS A 83 18.40 1.56 6.39
CA LYS A 83 19.00 0.22 6.50
C LYS A 83 19.22 -0.25 7.94
N ASN A 84 19.19 0.66 8.92
CA ASN A 84 19.31 0.33 10.35
C ASN A 84 17.98 -0.12 10.98
N TRP A 85 16.88 -0.05 10.21
CA TRP A 85 15.54 -0.42 10.67
C TRP A 85 15.15 -1.80 10.13
N GLY A 86 13.89 -2.19 10.28
CA GLY A 86 13.38 -3.46 9.75
C GLY A 86 12.02 -3.31 9.07
N ASN A 87 11.40 -4.44 8.75
CA ASN A 87 10.14 -4.50 8.01
C ASN A 87 9.02 -3.59 8.57
N ASN A 88 8.95 -3.43 9.90
CA ASN A 88 7.99 -2.53 10.56
C ASN A 88 8.12 -1.05 10.16
N VAL A 89 9.27 -0.61 9.66
CA VAL A 89 9.45 0.73 9.07
C VAL A 89 9.36 0.67 7.55
N TRP A 90 10.01 -0.30 6.93
CA TRP A 90 10.12 -0.38 5.47
C TRP A 90 8.79 -0.58 4.75
N HIS A 91 7.86 -1.36 5.31
CA HIS A 91 6.56 -1.60 4.69
C HIS A 91 5.69 -0.34 4.54
N GLY A 92 6.03 0.76 5.22
CA GLY A 92 5.47 2.07 4.97
C GLY A 92 6.42 2.94 4.13
N MET A 93 7.62 3.18 4.67
CA MET A 93 8.55 4.19 4.14
C MET A 93 9.21 3.82 2.81
N VAL A 94 9.34 2.53 2.52
CA VAL A 94 10.00 2.03 1.29
C VAL A 94 8.96 1.44 0.32
N ALA A 95 7.82 1.00 0.83
CA ALA A 95 6.75 0.37 0.05
C ALA A 95 6.27 1.20 -1.15
N PHE A 96 6.31 2.54 -1.04
CA PHE A 96 5.90 3.42 -2.13
C PHE A 96 6.67 3.20 -3.43
N THR A 97 7.92 2.76 -3.33
CA THR A 97 8.79 2.50 -4.49
C THR A 97 8.29 1.36 -5.37
N ARG A 98 7.41 0.49 -4.85
CA ARG A 98 6.76 -0.57 -5.63
C ARG A 98 5.52 -0.08 -6.39
N PHE A 99 4.81 0.92 -5.86
CA PHE A 99 3.64 1.49 -6.53
C PHE A 99 4.02 2.25 -7.80
N ARG A 100 5.30 2.62 -7.99
CA ARG A 100 5.80 3.19 -9.27
C ARG A 100 5.77 2.20 -10.45
N LYS A 101 5.48 0.93 -10.20
CA LYS A 101 5.32 -0.13 -11.22
C LYS A 101 3.85 -0.59 -11.39
N ILE A 102 2.91 0.04 -10.70
CA ILE A 102 1.47 -0.15 -10.89
C ILE A 102 0.98 1.00 -11.76
#